data_AF-A0A2M6W9L9-F1
#
_entry.id   AF-A0A2M6W9L9-F1
#
_cell.length_a   1.000
_cell.length_b   1.000
_cell.length_c   1.000
_cell.angle_alpha   90.00
_cell.angle_beta   90.00
_cell.angle_gamma   90.00
#
_symmetry.space_group_name_H-M   'P 1'
#
loop_
_entity.id
_entity.type
_entity.pdbx_description
1 polymer ?
#
loop_
_entity_poly.entity_id
_entity_poly.type
_entity_poly.pdbx_seq_one_letter_code
_entity_poly.pdbx_strand_id
1 'polypeptide(L)'
;MRADGELSKEEFISQKEILLKEQAHVESLITDTKSTEHNWLELTENFLNTVFHAREIMENGEPEEKRNLIMTLGENLKLRDEKLKFSFRQPYDVLLLPEYRTNVLRG
;
A
#
# COMPACT_ATOMS: atom_id res chain seq x y z
N MET A 1 5.84 -5.32 45.34
CA MET A 1 7.27 -5.28 45.73
C MET A 1 7.62 -3.85 46.08
N ARG A 2 7.68 -3.51 47.36
CA ARG A 2 8.55 -2.41 47.83
C ARG A 2 9.81 -3.12 48.29
N ALA A 3 10.76 -3.27 47.38
CA ALA A 3 12.06 -3.81 47.75
C ALA A 3 12.73 -2.76 48.65
N ASP A 4 13.14 -3.22 49.82
CA ASP A 4 13.96 -2.54 50.83
C ASP A 4 14.69 -1.29 50.35
N GLY A 5 14.26 -0.11 50.78
CA GLY A 5 15.08 1.09 51.00
C GLY A 5 15.93 1.69 49.86
N GLU A 6 16.05 1.04 48.70
CA GLU A 6 17.03 1.38 47.66
C GLU A 6 16.49 2.35 46.61
N LEU A 7 15.20 2.65 46.62
CA LEU A 7 14.58 3.59 45.70
C LEU A 7 13.71 4.60 46.48
N SER A 8 14.02 5.90 46.35
CA SER A 8 13.12 6.97 46.79
C SER A 8 11.76 6.86 46.08
N LYS A 9 10.69 7.32 46.74
CA LYS A 9 9.37 7.46 46.09
C LYS A 9 9.45 8.28 44.80
N GLU A 10 10.30 9.31 44.77
CA GLU A 10 10.49 10.13 43.57
C GLU A 10 11.15 9.33 42.44
N GLU A 11 12.18 8.54 42.75
CA GLU A 11 12.87 7.71 41.78
C GLU A 11 11.94 6.63 41.20
N PHE A 12 11.10 6.02 42.03
CA PHE A 12 10.09 5.06 41.58
C PHE A 12 9.07 5.70 40.62
N ILE A 13 8.60 6.91 40.92
CA ILE A 13 7.65 7.62 40.06
C ILE A 13 8.31 7.99 38.73
N SER A 14 9.56 8.45 38.76
CA SER A 14 10.31 8.80 37.55
C SER A 14 10.51 7.60 36.61
N GLN A 15 10.91 6.45 37.17
CA GLN A 15 11.10 5.22 36.40
C GLN A 15 9.77 4.69 35.85
N LYS A 16 8.69 4.80 36.63
CA LYS A 16 7.35 4.43 36.18
C LYS A 16 6.87 5.32 35.01
N GLU A 17 7.14 6.62 35.06
CA GLU A 17 6.78 7.52 33.95
C GLU A 17 7.59 7.24 32.68
N ILE A 18 8.88 6.91 32.81
CA ILE A 18 9.72 6.50 31.67
C ILE A 18 9.15 5.23 31.03
N LEU A 19 8.88 4.21 31.84
CA LEU A 19 8.32 2.94 31.36
C LEU A 19 6.93 3.12 30.72
N LEU A 20 6.08 3.98 31.28
CA LEU A 20 4.77 4.29 30.69
C LEU A 20 4.89 5.02 29.35
N LYS A 21 5.87 5.93 29.21
CA LYS A 21 6.13 6.61 27.94
C LYS A 21 6.67 5.64 26.88
N GLU A 22 7.60 4.76 27.27
CA GLU A 22 8.11 3.73 26.37
C GLU A 22 7.01 2.75 25.94
N GLN A 23 6.15 2.34 26.87
CA GLN A 23 4.99 1.51 26.55
C GLN A 23 4.06 2.19 25.54
N ALA A 24 3.70 3.45 25.77
CA ALA A 24 2.84 4.21 24.86
C ALA A 24 3.50 4.41 23.48
N HIS A 25 4.82 4.63 23.44
CA HIS A 25 5.56 4.74 22.19
C HIS A 25 5.54 3.44 21.39
N VAL A 26 5.77 2.30 22.04
CA VAL A 26 5.73 0.97 21.40
C VAL A 26 4.31 0.65 20.91
N GLU A 27 3.27 0.97 21.69
CA GLU A 27 1.88 0.79 21.27
C GLU A 27 1.51 1.64 20.04
N SER A 28 2.02 2.88 19.95
CA SER A 28 1.88 3.72 18.74
C SER A 28 2.53 3.06 17.53
N LEU A 29 3.78 2.60 17.65
CA LEU A 29 4.49 1.96 16.54
C LEU A 29 3.78 0.69 16.05
N ILE A 30 3.25 -0.12 16.96
CA ILE A 30 2.49 -1.33 16.62
C ILE A 30 1.20 -0.95 15.88
N THR A 31 0.53 0.12 16.29
CA THR A 31 -0.72 0.58 15.68
C THR A 31 -0.49 1.14 14.28
N ASP A 32 0.55 1.95 14.11
CA ASP A 32 0.97 2.48 12.80
C ASP A 32 1.35 1.34 11.85
N THR A 33 2.07 0.33 12.34
CA THR A 33 2.45 -0.85 11.55
C THR A 33 1.23 -1.65 11.11
N LYS A 34 0.28 -1.94 12.01
CA LYS A 34 -0.97 -2.66 11.68
C LYS A 34 -1.83 -1.91 10.65
N SER A 35 -1.89 -0.58 10.75
CA SER A 35 -2.63 0.24 9.76
C SER A 35 -1.99 0.20 8.38
N THR A 36 -0.65 0.14 8.34
CA THR A 36 0.13 0.04 7.09
C THR A 36 0.03 -1.35 6.47
N GLU A 37 -0.01 -2.41 7.30
CA GLU A 37 -0.16 -3.79 6.87
C GLU A 37 -1.49 -4.08 6.15
N HIS A 38 -2.60 -3.55 6.67
CA HIS A 38 -3.90 -3.71 5.99
C HIS A 38 -3.93 -2.98 4.63
N ASN A 39 -3.23 -1.85 4.56
CA ASN A 39 -3.22 -0.99 3.40
C ASN A 39 -2.49 -1.62 2.19
N TRP A 40 -1.31 -2.23 2.38
CA TRP A 40 -0.57 -2.80 1.23
C TRP A 40 -1.27 -4.01 0.61
N LEU A 41 -1.93 -4.84 1.42
CA LEU A 41 -2.67 -6.01 0.91
C LEU A 41 -3.84 -5.55 0.05
N GLU A 42 -4.66 -4.63 0.57
CA GLU A 42 -5.80 -4.07 -0.17
C GLU A 42 -5.35 -3.36 -1.47
N LEU A 43 -4.27 -2.58 -1.41
CA LEU A 43 -3.68 -1.95 -2.60
C LEU A 43 -3.21 -2.98 -3.63
N THR A 44 -2.64 -4.10 -3.17
CA THR A 44 -2.16 -5.18 -4.05
C THR A 44 -3.32 -5.93 -4.68
N GLU A 45 -4.36 -6.27 -3.92
CA GLU A 45 -5.57 -6.90 -4.44
C GLU A 45 -6.26 -6.00 -5.47
N ASN A 46 -6.42 -4.72 -5.17
CA ASN A 46 -6.99 -3.74 -6.10
C ASN A 46 -6.15 -3.63 -7.38
N PHE A 47 -4.82 -3.60 -7.26
CA PHE A 47 -3.92 -3.60 -8.41
C PHE A 47 -4.14 -4.86 -9.28
N LEU A 48 -4.07 -6.05 -8.68
CA LEU A 48 -4.21 -7.32 -9.39
C LEU A 48 -5.58 -7.46 -10.06
N ASN A 49 -6.66 -7.12 -9.34
CA ASN A 49 -8.02 -7.15 -9.88
C ASN A 49 -8.17 -6.20 -11.06
N THR A 50 -7.65 -4.97 -10.94
CA THR A 50 -7.69 -3.98 -12.03
C THR A 50 -6.97 -4.49 -13.27
N VAL A 51 -5.78 -5.05 -13.11
CA VAL A 51 -4.96 -5.56 -14.23
C VAL A 51 -5.60 -6.79 -14.87
N PHE A 52 -6.15 -7.69 -14.06
CA PHE A 52 -6.79 -8.92 -14.52
C PHE A 52 -8.00 -8.63 -15.41
N HIS A 53 -8.87 -7.70 -14.98
CA HIS A 53 -10.06 -7.31 -15.74
C HIS A 53 -9.80 -6.24 -16.81
N ALA A 54 -8.61 -5.59 -16.83
CA ALA A 54 -8.32 -4.49 -17.74
C ALA A 54 -8.59 -4.83 -19.21
N ARG A 55 -8.20 -6.03 -19.66
CA ARG A 55 -8.41 -6.47 -21.05
C ARG A 55 -9.89 -6.62 -21.37
N GLU A 56 -10.61 -7.32 -20.51
CA GLU A 56 -12.04 -7.59 -20.68
C GLU A 56 -12.86 -6.30 -20.72
N ILE A 57 -12.57 -5.38 -19.80
CA ILE A 57 -13.21 -4.06 -19.75
C ILE A 57 -12.88 -3.26 -21.02
N MET A 58 -11.63 -3.29 -21.50
CA MET A 58 -11.24 -2.54 -22.69
C MET A 58 -11.87 -3.09 -23.99
N GLU A 59 -12.09 -4.39 -24.08
CA GLU A 59 -12.74 -5.03 -25.22
C GLU A 59 -14.26 -4.87 -25.14
N ASN A 60 -14.87 -5.33 -24.05
CA ASN A 60 -16.32 -5.55 -23.94
C ASN A 60 -17.06 -4.57 -23.01
N GLY A 61 -16.34 -3.78 -22.21
CA GLY A 61 -16.96 -2.88 -21.23
C GLY A 61 -17.69 -1.69 -21.85
N GLU A 62 -18.52 -1.04 -21.03
CA GLU A 62 -19.20 0.19 -21.39
C GLU A 62 -18.21 1.38 -21.51
N PRO A 63 -18.53 2.44 -22.27
CA PRO A 63 -17.64 3.60 -22.41
C PRO A 63 -17.22 4.22 -21.08
N GLU A 64 -18.10 4.21 -20.08
CA GLU A 64 -17.81 4.73 -18.74
C GLU A 64 -16.78 3.85 -17.99
N GLU A 65 -16.89 2.54 -18.09
CA GLU A 65 -15.96 1.58 -17.47
C GLU A 65 -14.57 1.70 -18.10
N LYS A 66 -14.50 1.81 -19.44
CA LYS A 66 -13.25 2.04 -20.16
C LYS A 66 -12.59 3.35 -19.74
N ARG A 67 -13.39 4.42 -19.60
CA ARG A 67 -12.90 5.70 -19.11
C ARG A 67 -12.35 5.59 -17.69
N ASN A 68 -13.08 4.95 -16.79
CA ASN A 68 -12.65 4.76 -15.40
C ASN A 68 -11.36 3.94 -15.32
N LEU A 69 -11.24 2.88 -16.11
CA LEU A 69 -10.03 2.09 -16.21
C LEU A 69 -8.83 2.93 -16.66
N ILE A 70 -8.97 3.72 -17.73
CA ILE A 70 -7.89 4.59 -18.22
C ILE A 70 -7.52 5.65 -17.19
N MET A 71 -8.48 6.19 -16.44
CA MET A 71 -8.21 7.15 -15.35
C MET A 71 -7.47 6.51 -14.17
N THR A 72 -7.68 5.22 -13.91
CA THR A 72 -6.98 4.48 -12.85
C THR A 72 -5.55 4.10 -13.26
N LEU A 73 -5.38 3.58 -14.47
CA LEU A 73 -4.09 3.11 -14.99
C LEU A 73 -3.19 4.25 -15.47
N GLY A 74 -3.80 5.31 -16.01
CA GLY A 74 -3.13 6.36 -16.75
C GLY A 74 -2.84 7.61 -15.95
N GLU A 75 -1.75 8.27 -16.31
CA GLU A 75 -1.39 9.62 -15.93
C GLU A 75 -1.11 10.46 -17.17
N ASN A 76 -1.03 11.79 -17.01
CA ASN A 76 -0.70 12.71 -18.10
C ASN A 76 -1.64 12.60 -19.33
N LEU A 77 -2.95 12.43 -19.09
CA LEU A 77 -3.96 12.30 -20.14
C LEU A 77 -4.03 13.59 -20.98
N LYS A 78 -3.70 13.48 -22.27
CA LYS A 78 -3.73 14.56 -23.24
C LYS A 78 -4.52 14.13 -24.46
N LEU A 79 -5.56 14.88 -24.79
CA LEU A 79 -6.30 14.69 -26.03
C LEU A 79 -5.66 15.56 -27.11
N ARG A 80 -5.21 14.94 -28.20
CA ARG A 80 -4.64 15.64 -29.33
C ARG A 80 -5.06 14.95 -30.62
N ASP A 81 -5.62 15.71 -31.55
CA ASP A 81 -6.03 15.22 -32.88
C ASP A 81 -6.98 14.00 -32.76
N GLU A 82 -7.98 14.09 -31.87
CA GLU A 82 -8.93 13.01 -31.54
C GLU A 82 -8.30 11.73 -30.96
N LYS A 83 -7.00 11.76 -30.67
CA LYS A 83 -6.27 10.64 -30.04
C LYS A 83 -5.94 10.97 -28.60
N LEU A 84 -6.34 10.08 -27.70
CA LEU A 84 -5.94 10.14 -26.30
C LEU A 84 -4.51 9.59 -26.15
N LYS A 85 -3.61 10.43 -25.65
CA LYS A 85 -2.26 10.02 -25.22
C LYS A 85 -2.21 10.05 -23.71
N PHE A 86 -1.73 8.97 -23.10
CA PHE A 86 -1.51 8.86 -21.66
C PHE A 86 -0.24 8.04 -21.41
N SER A 87 0.33 8.20 -20.22
CA SER A 87 1.41 7.36 -19.70
C SER A 87 0.86 6.48 -18.58
N PHE A 88 1.54 5.40 -18.22
CA PHE A 88 1.07 4.54 -17.13
C PHE A 88 1.56 5.11 -15.79
N ARG A 89 0.65 5.20 -14.83
CA ARG A 89 0.98 5.59 -13.46
C ARG A 89 1.67 4.43 -12.76
N GLN A 90 2.65 4.68 -11.90
CA GLN A 90 3.21 3.63 -11.05
C GLN A 90 2.16 3.09 -10.07
N PRO A 91 2.05 1.77 -9.84
CA PRO A 91 2.93 0.70 -10.32
C PRO A 91 2.47 0.01 -11.62
N TYR A 92 1.52 0.57 -12.37
CA TYR A 92 1.01 -0.02 -13.62
C TYR A 92 2.00 0.07 -14.79
N ASP A 93 3.07 0.83 -14.65
CA ASP A 93 4.22 0.85 -15.57
C ASP A 93 4.86 -0.53 -15.72
N VAL A 94 4.79 -1.39 -14.70
CA VAL A 94 5.26 -2.78 -14.76
C VAL A 94 4.60 -3.59 -15.89
N LEU A 95 3.38 -3.23 -16.30
CA LEU A 95 2.65 -3.91 -17.37
C LEU A 95 3.27 -3.64 -18.75
N LEU A 96 4.06 -2.58 -18.89
CA LEU A 96 4.73 -2.20 -20.14
C LEU A 96 6.01 -3.00 -20.38
N LEU A 97 6.59 -3.58 -19.33
CA LEU A 97 7.81 -4.37 -19.39
C LEU A 97 7.45 -5.85 -19.25
N PRO A 98 7.06 -6.54 -20.34
CA PRO A 98 6.84 -7.97 -20.30
C PRO A 98 8.18 -8.70 -20.14
N GLU A 99 8.76 -8.69 -18.94
CA GLU A 99 9.67 -9.76 -18.55
C GLU A 99 8.79 -10.98 -18.28
N TYR A 100 8.64 -11.82 -19.31
CA TYR A 100 8.08 -13.16 -19.14
C TYR A 100 8.93 -13.94 -18.13
N ARG A 101 8.58 -13.87 -16.83
CA ARG A 101 9.05 -14.83 -15.83
C ARG A 101 8.25 -16.12 -15.97
N THR A 102 8.31 -16.74 -17.14
CA THR A 102 7.78 -18.09 -17.33
C THR A 102 8.92 -18.99 -17.73
N ASN A 103 9.68 -19.41 -16.73
CA ASN A 103 10.41 -20.67 -16.80
C ASN A 103 10.23 -21.43 -15.48
N VAL A 104 8.97 -21.55 -15.04
CA VAL A 104 8.58 -22.42 -13.91
C VAL A 104 8.22 -23.85 -14.37
N LEU A 105 8.53 -24.20 -15.63
CA LEU A 105 8.34 -25.54 -16.21
C LEU A 105 9.65 -26.20 -16.67
N ARG A 106 10.77 -25.93 -15.98
CA ARG A 106 11.94 -26.82 -16.01
C ARG A 106 11.99 -27.63 -14.72
N GLY A 107 11.17 -28.67 -14.67
CA GLY A 107 11.24 -29.80 -13.76
C GLY A 107 11.08 -31.06 -14.58
#